data_AF-A0A9Y1FN11-F1
#
_entry.id   AF-A0A9Y1FN11-F1
#
_cell.length_a   1.000
_cell.length_b   1.000
_cell.length_c   1.000
_cell.angle_alpha   90.00
_cell.angle_beta   90.00
_cell.angle_gamma   90.00
#
_symmetry.space_group_name_H-M   'P 1'
#
loop_
_entity.id
_entity.type
_entity.pdbx_description
1 polymer ?
#
loop_
_entity_poly.entity_id
_entity_poly.type
_entity_poly.pdbx_seq_one_letter_code
_entity_poly.pdbx_strand_id
1 'polypeptide(L)'
;MLLDKEKCKGTGICIDVCHRNCYSMDEEEKKVKIVNSIDCIKCGTCIVQCPFDALSFITPTGKIIQPETIRTYKLNLSGKRV
;
A
#
# COMPACT_ATOMS: atom_id res chain seq x y z
N MET A 1 1.14 -1.75 -9.01
CA MET A 1 1.10 -1.04 -7.71
C MET A 1 1.87 0.26 -7.86
N LEU A 2 1.48 1.30 -7.13
CA LEU A 2 2.10 2.62 -7.19
C LEU A 2 2.35 3.11 -5.77
N LEU A 3 3.49 3.78 -5.58
CA LEU A 3 3.81 4.50 -4.36
C LEU A 3 3.94 5.99 -4.72
N ASP A 4 3.15 6.81 -4.07
CA ASP A 4 3.27 8.25 -4.07
C ASP A 4 4.33 8.68 -3.04
N LYS A 5 5.47 9.16 -3.55
CA LYS A 5 6.60 9.58 -2.72
C LYS A 5 6.35 10.87 -1.93
N GLU A 6 5.38 11.69 -2.34
CA GLU A 6 5.06 12.96 -1.65
C GLU A 6 4.18 12.69 -0.42
N LYS A 7 3.26 11.73 -0.56
CA LYS A 7 2.41 11.26 0.54
C LYS A 7 3.12 10.31 1.49
N CYS A 8 4.13 9.56 1.03
CA CYS A 8 4.88 8.64 1.87
C CYS A 8 5.65 9.39 2.97
N LYS A 9 5.29 9.14 4.24
CA LYS A 9 5.99 9.67 5.42
C LYS A 9 6.96 8.67 6.07
N GLY A 10 7.27 7.57 5.38
CA GLY A 10 8.26 6.60 5.87
C GLY A 10 7.83 5.82 7.12
N THR A 11 6.54 5.62 7.37
CA THR A 11 6.08 4.94 8.60
C THR A 11 6.40 3.45 8.69
N GLY A 12 6.78 2.81 7.58
CA GLY A 12 7.13 1.39 7.57
C GLY A 12 5.94 0.41 7.66
N ILE A 13 4.73 0.85 8.02
CA ILE A 13 3.55 -0.04 8.21
C ILE A 13 3.31 -1.00 7.03
N CYS A 14 3.53 -0.55 5.79
CA CYS A 14 3.35 -1.40 4.61
C CYS A 14 4.37 -2.53 4.51
N ILE A 15 5.56 -2.39 5.11
CA ILE A 15 6.57 -3.45 5.24
C ILE A 15 6.04 -4.50 6.22
N ASP A 16 5.57 -4.07 7.40
CA ASP A 16 5.10 -4.96 8.47
C ASP A 16 3.90 -5.83 8.07
N VAL A 17 2.94 -5.26 7.33
CA VAL A 17 1.70 -5.97 6.96
C VAL A 17 1.80 -6.77 5.66
N CYS A 18 2.93 -6.70 4.95
CA CYS A 18 3.09 -7.35 3.65
C CYS A 18 3.67 -8.76 3.80
N HIS A 19 2.81 -9.77 3.78
CA HIS A 19 3.21 -11.19 3.78
C HIS A 19 4.10 -11.64 2.62
N ARG A 20 4.27 -10.79 1.60
CA ARG A 20 5.07 -11.06 0.40
C ARG A 20 6.36 -10.24 0.36
N ASN A 21 6.65 -9.46 1.40
CA ASN A 21 7.85 -8.62 1.51
C ASN A 21 8.08 -7.74 0.26
N CYS A 22 7.00 -7.15 -0.26
CA CYS A 22 7.06 -6.31 -1.48
C CYS A 22 7.75 -4.96 -1.26
N TYR A 23 8.02 -4.58 -0.02
CA TYR A 23 8.46 -3.25 0.39
C TYR A 23 9.73 -3.31 1.23
N SER A 24 10.52 -2.24 1.17
CA SER A 24 11.71 -2.05 2.01
C SER A 24 11.86 -0.58 2.39
N MET A 25 12.59 -0.28 3.47
CA MET A 25 12.95 1.08 3.83
C MET A 25 14.08 1.56 2.90
N ASP A 26 13.95 2.78 2.43
CA ASP A 26 15.02 3.54 1.81
C ASP A 26 15.62 4.46 2.87
N GLU A 27 16.83 4.13 3.32
CA GLU A 27 17.52 4.84 4.42
C GLU A 27 17.94 6.25 4.02
N GLU A 28 18.21 6.50 2.74
CA GLU A 28 18.63 7.81 2.22
C GLU A 28 17.44 8.78 2.21
N GLU A 29 16.32 8.34 1.62
CA GLU A 29 15.12 9.16 1.48
C GLU A 29 14.20 9.13 2.72
N LYS A 30 14.50 8.23 3.68
CA LYS A 30 13.63 7.88 4.82
C LYS A 30 12.19 7.57 4.38
N LYS A 31 12.06 6.90 3.25
CA LYS A 31 10.77 6.55 2.62
C LYS A 31 10.74 5.07 2.30
N VAL A 32 9.55 4.55 2.06
CA VAL A 32 9.43 3.16 1.63
C VAL A 32 9.73 3.08 0.13
N LYS A 33 10.31 1.97 -0.32
CA LYS A 33 10.46 1.62 -1.73
C LYS A 33 9.77 0.29 -2.04
N ILE A 34 9.34 0.13 -3.29
CA ILE A 34 8.81 -1.14 -3.80
C ILE A 34 9.98 -1.95 -4.32
N VAL A 35 10.28 -3.08 -3.69
CA VAL A 35 11.42 -3.94 -4.07
C VAL A 35 10.99 -5.18 -4.84
N ASN A 36 9.75 -5.64 -4.63
CA ASN A 36 9.24 -6.83 -5.30
C ASN A 36 7.75 -6.67 -5.62
N SER A 37 7.47 -6.12 -6.80
CA SER A 37 6.10 -5.89 -7.24
C SER A 37 5.43 -7.14 -7.84
N ILE A 38 6.22 -8.12 -8.28
CA ILE A 38 5.75 -9.33 -8.96
C ILE A 38 5.05 -10.25 -7.97
N ASP A 39 5.57 -10.36 -6.75
CA ASP A 39 4.98 -11.18 -5.69
C ASP A 39 3.72 -10.59 -5.05
N CYS A 40 3.31 -9.38 -5.45
CA CYS A 40 2.15 -8.71 -4.91
C CYS A 40 0.85 -9.38 -5.36
N ILE A 41 0.19 -10.09 -4.44
CA ILE A 41 -1.13 -10.73 -4.67
C ILE A 41 -2.32 -9.75 -4.63
N LYS A 42 -2.06 -8.44 -4.60
CA LYS A 42 -3.09 -7.38 -4.56
C LYS A 42 -4.09 -7.50 -3.39
N CYS A 43 -3.66 -7.99 -2.23
CA CYS A 43 -4.52 -8.15 -1.06
C CYS A 43 -4.99 -6.82 -0.43
N GLY A 44 -4.34 -5.70 -0.73
CA GLY A 44 -4.76 -4.35 -0.33
C GLY A 44 -4.50 -3.97 1.13
N THR A 45 -3.94 -4.84 1.97
CA THR A 45 -3.71 -4.54 3.40
C THR A 45 -2.79 -3.34 3.61
N CYS A 46 -1.71 -3.22 2.84
CA CYS A 46 -0.79 -2.09 2.88
C CYS A 46 -1.47 -0.74 2.56
N ILE A 47 -2.47 -0.74 1.67
CA ILE A 47 -3.24 0.45 1.27
C ILE A 47 -4.21 0.85 2.39
N VAL A 48 -4.91 -0.13 2.97
CA VAL A 48 -5.88 0.12 4.06
C VAL A 48 -5.20 0.61 5.33
N GLN A 49 -3.99 0.12 5.62
CA GLN A 49 -3.25 0.44 6.85
C GLN A 49 -2.39 1.69 6.73
N CYS A 50 -2.03 2.13 5.51
CA CYS A 50 -1.28 3.37 5.34
C CYS A 50 -2.17 4.58 5.72
N PRO A 51 -1.80 5.38 6.74
CA PRO A 51 -2.61 6.52 7.17
C PRO A 51 -2.53 7.72 6.21
N PHE A 52 -1.55 7.73 5.30
CA PHE A 52 -1.29 8.83 4.37
C PHE A 52 -1.75 8.54 2.94
N ASP A 53 -2.38 7.39 2.70
CA ASP A 53 -2.89 7.03 1.36
C ASP A 53 -1.81 7.09 0.27
N ALA A 54 -0.58 6.73 0.64
CA ALA A 54 0.58 6.79 -0.25
C ALA A 54 0.65 5.62 -1.25
N LEU A 55 -0.17 4.59 -1.09
CA LEU A 55 -0.12 3.36 -1.91
C LEU A 55 -1.40 3.17 -2.70
N SER A 56 -1.29 2.71 -3.96
CA SER A 56 -2.44 2.44 -4.82
C SER A 56 -2.20 1.25 -5.75
N PHE A 57 -3.27 0.65 -6.27
CA PHE A 57 -3.17 -0.34 -7.35
C PHE A 57 -3.27 0.33 -8.71
N ILE A 58 -2.55 -0.23 -9.68
CA ILE A 58 -2.65 0.16 -11.08
C ILE A 58 -3.16 -1.07 -11.83
N THR A 59 -4.19 -0.86 -12.64
CA THR A 59 -4.72 -1.86 -13.57
C THR A 59 -3.77 -2.07 -14.75
N PRO A 60 -3.86 -3.19 -15.50
CA PRO A 60 -3.10 -3.38 -16.74
C PRO A 60 -3.34 -2.26 -17.76
N THR A 61 -4.52 -1.63 -17.72
CA THR A 61 -4.89 -0.47 -18.55
C THR A 61 -4.36 0.87 -18.05
N GLY A 62 -3.50 0.89 -17.02
CA GLY A 62 -2.89 2.11 -16.47
C GLY A 62 -3.79 2.93 -15.53
N LYS A 63 -5.05 2.54 -15.31
CA LYS A 63 -5.95 3.22 -14.36
C LYS A 63 -5.52 2.95 -12.92
N ILE A 64 -5.46 4.02 -12.12
CA ILE A 64 -5.18 3.97 -10.68
C ILE A 64 -6.49 3.67 -9.93
N ILE A 65 -6.45 2.67 -9.06
CA ILE A 65 -7.53 2.37 -8.12
C ILE A 65 -7.26 3.18 -6.86
N GLN A 66 -8.18 4.07 -6.53
CA GLN A 66 -8.07 4.97 -5.38
C GLN A 66 -8.02 4.18 -4.06
N PRO A 67 -7.20 4.60 -3.08
CA PRO A 67 -7.11 3.96 -1.77
C PRO A 67 -8.46 3.84 -1.05
N GLU A 68 -9.28 4.88 -1.17
CA GLU A 68 -10.63 4.95 -0.60
C GLU A 68 -11.53 3.81 -1.11
N THR A 69 -11.48 3.52 -2.41
CA THR A 69 -12.21 2.42 -3.02
C THR A 69 -11.81 1.09 -2.37
N ILE A 70 -10.51 0.85 -2.20
CA ILE A 70 -9.99 -0.38 -1.60
C ILE A 70 -10.41 -0.49 -0.13
N ARG A 71 -10.39 0.62 0.62
CA ARG A 71 -10.83 0.67 2.01
C ARG A 71 -12.31 0.31 2.14
N THR A 72 -13.19 0.91 1.35
CA THR A 72 -14.64 0.65 1.42
C THR A 72 -14.97 -0.82 1.21
N TYR A 73 -14.38 -1.46 0.17
CA TYR A 73 -14.68 -2.86 -0.11
C TYR A 73 -14.01 -3.85 0.85
N LYS A 74 -12.84 -3.54 1.43
CA LYS A 74 -12.21 -4.40 2.44
C LYS A 74 -12.79 -4.24 3.84
N LEU A 75 -13.23 -3.04 4.22
CA LEU A 75 -13.87 -2.78 5.52
C LEU A 75 -15.20 -3.53 5.66
N ASN A 76 -15.91 -3.77 4.55
CA ASN A 76 -17.11 -4.60 4.55
C ASN A 76 -16.84 -6.09 4.86
N LEU A 77 -15.58 -6.54 4.82
CA LEU A 77 -15.16 -7.92 5.13
C LEU A 77 -14.43 -8.05 6.48
N SER A 78 -14.02 -6.94 7.10
CA SER A 78 -13.34 -6.94 8.40
C SER A 78 -14.03 -5.92 9.29
N GLY A 79 -14.93 -6.42 10.14
CA GLY A 79 -15.76 -5.63 11.04
C GLY A 79 -14.96 -4.55 11.77
N LYS A 80 -15.54 -3.35 11.75
CA LYS A 80 -15.19 -2.11 12.46
C LYS A 80 -13.76 -2.01 13.02
N ARG A 81 -13.05 -1.00 12.51
CA ARG A 81 -11.98 -0.31 13.24
C ARG A 81 -12.54 0.15 14.59
N VAL A 82 -12.12 -0.51 15.68
CA VAL A 82 -12.07 0.09 17.01
C VAL A 82 -10.80 0.93 17.12
#